data_AF-A0A810NR55-F1
#
_entry.id   AF-A0A810NR55-F1
#
_cell.length_a   1.000
_cell.length_b   1.000
_cell.length_c   1.000
_cell.angle_alpha   90.00
_cell.angle_beta   90.00
_cell.angle_gamma   90.00
#
_symmetry.space_group_name_H-M   'P 1'
#
loop_
_entity.id
_entity.type
_entity.pdbx_description
1 polymer ?
#
loop_
_entity_poly.entity_id
_entity_poly.type
_entity_poly.pdbx_seq_one_letter_code
_entity_poly.pdbx_strand_id
1 'polypeptide(L)'
;MTAPRRISRPLGRGARLARLLALLVVVPWTLVAVTSQVPGLISTVTGAPDGAGRPTAAECAGYRSPGRVPVTGHTAPGAKLRVFAIGYHLNLDHAESYETWRTAMRCLMEDTVVPHLTPGVPALVVFPEDIGLPTIGLGVRSAGVRAQAKGPARAASDAVPLGMAGALAQLNVAYAPQIAAYQAKFGGLDPRKQVFLAATDTFVRAFSRTFSEIARDYGVYVVAGNNQARYRVSRDPAEVALFADPARRATGTAYVATSPRVTNSTFLWGPHEVAPDAPEFERNLLFRNEKVPLTALELDLLGLDEGPATGPAALANAGGVDVAGFTVGFATSLPAFQYGYPFGRRPNGFEPCADLRVSYAACQDHLGVDLMIQADANPGRWATAAQSGGWQPLEWMGSTWRAVADPTVGFRYNVTPMLTGNLFDLVFDGQSAITGRGAQQPPRRYVGTAAVEGADPAEYAVYAGPKPEFLALSPWAGPDGDRAGLAATAAELAPGSGSPRENAYPESVVYADLT
;
A
#
# COMPACT_ATOMS: atom_id res chain seq x y z
N MET A 1 -25.74 -25.48 -49.90
CA MET A 1 -26.87 -24.80 -49.24
C MET A 1 -26.83 -25.12 -47.76
N THR A 2 -26.35 -24.20 -46.93
CA THR A 2 -26.51 -24.20 -45.46
C THR A 2 -26.15 -22.80 -44.95
N ALA A 3 -27.16 -22.07 -44.45
CA ALA A 3 -27.06 -20.70 -43.97
C ALA A 3 -26.63 -20.63 -42.49
N PRO A 4 -25.98 -19.53 -42.04
CA PRO A 4 -25.54 -19.37 -40.66
C PRO A 4 -26.68 -18.90 -39.74
N ARG A 5 -26.85 -19.58 -38.59
CA ARG A 5 -27.80 -19.19 -37.52
C ARG A 5 -27.26 -18.00 -36.73
N ARG A 6 -27.94 -16.85 -36.80
CA ARG A 6 -27.84 -15.76 -35.82
C ARG A 6 -28.60 -16.14 -34.55
N ILE A 7 -27.93 -16.11 -33.40
CA ILE A 7 -28.57 -16.16 -32.08
C ILE A 7 -28.33 -14.80 -31.41
N SER A 8 -29.33 -13.94 -31.46
CA SER A 8 -29.44 -12.81 -30.54
C SER A 8 -30.86 -12.85 -29.95
N ARG A 9 -30.99 -13.43 -28.76
CA ARG A 9 -32.24 -13.34 -28.00
C ARG A 9 -32.42 -11.90 -27.51
N PRO A 10 -33.62 -11.32 -27.63
CA PRO A 10 -33.88 -9.98 -27.10
C PRO A 10 -33.79 -10.00 -25.57
N LEU A 11 -33.12 -8.99 -25.01
CA LEU A 11 -33.04 -8.75 -23.56
C LEU A 11 -34.44 -8.67 -22.94
N GLY A 12 -34.62 -9.40 -21.84
CA GLY A 12 -35.85 -9.42 -21.05
C GLY A 12 -36.20 -8.04 -20.47
N ARG A 13 -37.49 -7.84 -20.15
CA ARG A 13 -38.03 -6.55 -19.70
C ARG A 13 -37.28 -5.95 -18.49
N GLY A 14 -36.80 -6.78 -17.57
CA GLY A 14 -35.98 -6.34 -16.42
C GLY A 14 -34.62 -5.75 -16.82
N ALA A 15 -33.94 -6.34 -17.80
CA ALA A 15 -32.66 -5.83 -18.30
C ALA A 15 -32.83 -4.51 -19.11
N ARG A 16 -33.99 -4.30 -19.73
CA ARG A 16 -34.33 -3.02 -20.37
C ARG A 16 -34.61 -1.92 -19.36
N LEU A 17 -35.26 -2.25 -18.24
CA LEU A 17 -35.55 -1.31 -17.16
C LEU A 17 -34.27 -0.88 -16.43
N ALA A 18 -33.35 -1.81 -16.14
CA ALA A 18 -32.05 -1.51 -15.54
C ALA A 18 -31.17 -0.62 -16.44
N ARG A 19 -31.23 -0.84 -17.77
CA ARG A 19 -30.50 -0.02 -18.75
C ARG A 19 -31.09 1.40 -18.91
N LEU A 20 -32.41 1.53 -18.79
CA LEU A 20 -33.11 2.83 -18.77
C LEU A 20 -32.81 3.61 -17.48
N LEU A 21 -32.76 2.94 -16.33
CA LEU A 21 -32.36 3.55 -15.05
C LEU A 21 -30.88 3.99 -15.07
N ALA A 22 -29.98 3.18 -15.65
CA ALA A 22 -28.58 3.58 -15.85
C ALA A 22 -28.43 4.80 -16.76
N LEU A 23 -29.25 4.90 -17.83
CA LEU A 23 -29.25 6.07 -18.72
C LEU A 23 -29.87 7.33 -18.07
N LEU A 24 -30.84 7.18 -17.17
CA LEU A 24 -31.47 8.31 -16.48
C LEU A 24 -30.65 8.87 -15.30
N VAL A 25 -29.77 8.06 -14.70
CA VAL A 25 -28.88 8.50 -13.61
C VAL A 25 -27.55 9.06 -14.12
N VAL A 26 -27.04 8.54 -15.25
CA VAL A 26 -25.69 8.91 -15.77
C VAL A 26 -25.71 10.14 -16.68
N VAL A 27 -26.83 10.44 -17.35
CA VAL A 27 -26.90 11.51 -18.38
C VAL A 27 -27.21 12.93 -17.86
N PRO A 28 -27.87 13.17 -16.70
CA PRO A 28 -28.10 14.55 -16.24
C PRO A 28 -26.88 15.22 -15.58
N TRP A 29 -25.90 14.45 -15.08
CA TRP A 29 -24.74 15.01 -14.37
C TRP A 29 -23.60 15.47 -15.28
N THR A 30 -23.56 15.00 -16.54
CA THR A 30 -22.56 15.40 -17.53
C THR A 30 -22.76 16.81 -18.10
N LEU A 31 -23.90 17.46 -17.83
CA LEU A 31 -24.24 18.79 -18.39
C LEU A 31 -24.16 19.96 -17.40
N VAL A 32 -23.81 19.73 -16.12
CA VAL A 32 -23.69 20.80 -15.10
C VAL A 32 -22.23 21.11 -14.72
N ALA A 33 -21.25 20.31 -15.14
CA ALA A 33 -19.83 20.51 -14.81
C ALA A 33 -19.00 21.27 -15.86
N VAL A 34 -19.63 21.89 -16.88
CA VAL A 34 -18.95 22.69 -17.90
C VAL A 34 -19.61 24.07 -17.95
N THR A 35 -19.30 24.94 -16.98
CA THR A 35 -19.40 26.42 -17.07
C THR A 35 -19.15 27.04 -15.70
N SER A 36 -17.89 27.07 -15.29
CA SER A 36 -17.28 28.11 -14.45
C SER A 36 -15.88 27.67 -14.08
N GLN A 37 -14.98 28.64 -13.87
CA GLN A 37 -13.62 28.54 -13.33
C GLN A 37 -12.48 28.87 -14.32
N VAL A 38 -12.44 30.14 -14.74
CA VAL A 38 -11.23 30.99 -14.76
C VAL A 38 -11.72 32.39 -14.33
N PRO A 39 -11.18 32.99 -13.23
CA PRO A 39 -9.86 33.64 -13.20
C PRO A 39 -8.99 33.11 -12.04
N GLY A 40 -7.69 32.95 -12.18
CA GLY A 40 -6.75 34.03 -12.43
C GLY A 40 -6.18 34.53 -11.09
N LEU A 41 -5.34 33.74 -10.44
CA LEU A 41 -4.48 34.18 -9.35
C LEU A 41 -3.05 33.74 -9.66
N ILE A 42 -2.28 34.69 -10.19
CA ILE A 42 -0.83 34.61 -10.28
C ILE A 42 -0.32 34.69 -8.84
N SER A 43 0.10 33.56 -8.27
CA SER A 43 0.94 33.58 -7.08
C SER A 43 2.37 33.76 -7.53
N THR A 44 2.96 34.91 -7.22
CA THR A 44 4.40 35.14 -7.33
C THR A 44 5.12 34.23 -6.34
N VAL A 45 5.73 33.17 -6.85
CA VAL A 45 6.67 32.34 -6.09
C VAL A 45 7.94 33.17 -5.90
N THR A 46 8.05 33.79 -4.73
CA THR A 46 9.29 34.40 -4.24
C THR A 46 10.03 33.40 -3.37
N GLY A 47 11.31 33.18 -3.69
CA GLY A 47 12.30 32.61 -2.77
C GLY A 47 12.59 31.14 -3.00
N ALA A 48 13.72 30.85 -3.63
CA ALA A 48 14.39 29.57 -3.45
C ALA A 48 14.93 29.51 -2.01
N PRO A 49 14.69 28.43 -1.24
CA PRO A 49 15.39 28.21 0.00
C PRO A 49 16.60 27.31 -0.23
N ASP A 50 17.77 27.84 0.12
CA ASP A 50 18.99 27.08 0.39
C ASP A 50 18.70 26.01 1.46
N GLY A 51 19.11 24.76 1.21
CA GLY A 51 19.04 23.64 2.16
C GLY A 51 18.10 22.49 1.77
N ALA A 52 18.46 21.71 0.75
CA ALA A 52 17.98 20.33 0.51
C ALA A 52 16.47 20.00 0.72
N GLY A 53 15.51 20.89 0.45
CA GLY A 53 14.07 20.54 0.38
C GLY A 53 13.52 19.75 1.57
N ARG A 54 14.06 19.97 2.78
CA ARG A 54 13.61 19.38 4.05
C ARG A 54 12.66 20.36 4.73
N PRO A 55 11.43 19.95 5.09
CA PRO A 55 10.48 20.84 5.72
C PRO A 55 10.89 21.16 7.15
N THR A 56 10.58 22.37 7.59
CA THR A 56 10.77 22.84 8.95
C THR A 56 9.72 22.24 9.90
N ALA A 57 10.01 22.23 11.20
CA ALA A 57 9.05 21.79 12.22
C ALA A 57 7.73 22.59 12.19
N ALA A 58 7.80 23.87 11.80
CA ALA A 58 6.62 24.74 11.65
C ALA A 58 5.73 24.31 10.47
N GLU A 59 6.35 23.99 9.32
CA GLU A 59 5.63 23.42 8.17
C GLU A 59 5.01 22.07 8.54
N CYS A 60 5.75 21.23 9.27
CA CYS A 60 5.28 19.90 9.63
C CYS A 60 4.13 19.87 10.62
N ALA A 61 3.96 20.91 11.44
CA ALA A 61 2.84 20.99 12.37
C ALA A 61 1.47 20.83 11.69
N GLY A 62 1.32 21.32 10.45
CA GLY A 62 0.08 21.20 9.67
C GLY A 62 -0.19 19.81 9.08
N TYR A 63 0.79 18.91 9.08
CA TYR A 63 0.70 17.56 8.50
C TYR A 63 0.68 16.46 9.56
N ARG A 64 0.69 16.80 10.85
CA ARG A 64 0.68 15.81 11.93
C ARG A 64 -0.71 15.18 12.04
N SER A 65 -0.77 13.85 11.98
CA SER A 65 -1.99 13.12 12.32
C SER A 65 -2.37 13.46 13.77
N PRO A 66 -3.64 13.80 14.06
CA PRO A 66 -4.12 13.99 15.43
C PRO A 66 -3.97 12.72 16.29
N GLY A 67 -4.01 11.56 15.65
CA GLY A 67 -3.82 10.24 16.28
C GLY A 67 -2.35 9.81 16.36
N ARG A 68 -1.38 10.70 16.10
CA ARG A 68 0.04 10.32 16.15
C ARG A 68 0.45 9.97 17.58
N VAL A 69 0.99 8.77 17.75
CA VAL A 69 1.55 8.29 19.02
C VAL A 69 3.07 8.45 19.04
N PRO A 70 3.72 8.48 20.22
CA PRO A 70 5.17 8.57 20.32
C PRO A 70 5.87 7.41 19.60
N VAL A 71 6.99 7.71 18.96
CA VAL A 71 7.87 6.70 18.36
C VAL A 71 8.45 5.83 19.46
N THR A 72 8.35 4.51 19.29
CA THR A 72 8.94 3.54 20.23
C THR A 72 9.80 2.54 19.48
N GLY A 73 10.75 1.91 20.14
CA GLY A 73 11.61 0.96 19.44
C GLY A 73 12.55 0.18 20.32
N HIS A 74 13.36 -0.64 19.65
CA HIS A 74 14.38 -1.47 20.25
C HIS A 74 15.77 -1.01 19.78
N THR A 75 16.68 -0.81 20.74
CA THR A 75 18.09 -0.50 20.43
C THR A 75 18.96 -1.68 20.82
N ALA A 76 19.99 -1.93 20.02
CA ALA A 76 20.90 -3.06 20.23
C ALA A 76 22.35 -2.63 19.99
N PRO A 77 23.31 -3.08 20.83
CA PRO A 77 24.72 -2.83 20.58
C PRO A 77 25.16 -3.56 19.30
N GLY A 78 26.03 -2.93 18.50
CA GLY A 78 26.53 -3.52 17.26
C GLY A 78 25.52 -3.54 16.12
N ALA A 79 24.50 -2.69 16.17
CA ALA A 79 23.52 -2.52 15.08
C ALA A 79 24.22 -2.34 13.72
N LYS A 80 23.85 -3.17 12.76
CA LYS A 80 24.28 -3.07 11.35
C LYS A 80 23.27 -2.34 10.47
N LEU A 81 22.00 -2.35 10.89
CA LEU A 81 20.90 -1.69 10.21
C LEU A 81 19.85 -1.27 11.23
N ARG A 82 19.37 -0.02 11.17
CA ARG A 82 18.18 0.40 11.89
C ARG A 82 16.98 0.37 10.95
N VAL A 83 15.95 -0.39 11.29
CA VAL A 83 14.72 -0.48 10.50
C VAL A 83 13.60 0.31 11.17
N PHE A 84 12.80 1.00 10.37
CA PHE A 84 11.58 1.71 10.80
C PHE A 84 10.37 1.09 10.10
N ALA A 85 9.34 0.74 10.87
CA ALA A 85 8.01 0.40 10.34
C ALA A 85 7.08 1.60 10.56
N ILE A 86 6.66 2.22 9.45
CA ILE A 86 5.75 3.37 9.45
C ILE A 86 4.30 2.88 9.35
N GLY A 87 3.55 2.93 10.44
CA GLY A 87 2.10 2.75 10.43
C GLY A 87 1.40 4.07 10.11
N TYR A 88 1.37 4.41 8.81
CA TYR A 88 0.81 5.67 8.32
C TYR A 88 -0.72 5.70 8.46
N HIS A 89 -1.26 6.80 9.01
CA HIS A 89 -2.70 7.05 9.01
C HIS A 89 -3.08 7.76 7.72
N LEU A 90 -3.84 7.05 6.87
CA LEU A 90 -4.27 7.54 5.57
C LEU A 90 -5.03 8.86 5.70
N ASN A 91 -4.54 9.87 4.98
CA ASN A 91 -5.19 11.17 4.90
C ASN A 91 -5.26 11.66 3.45
N LEU A 92 -6.48 11.75 2.90
CA LEU A 92 -6.71 12.24 1.54
C LEU A 92 -6.49 13.75 1.38
N ASP A 93 -6.43 14.52 2.47
CA ASP A 93 -6.06 15.93 2.39
C ASP A 93 -4.60 16.10 1.95
N HIS A 94 -3.75 15.11 2.22
CA HIS A 94 -2.39 15.10 1.69
C HIS A 94 -2.37 14.95 0.16
N ALA A 95 -3.43 14.41 -0.45
CA ALA A 95 -3.57 14.23 -1.89
C ALA A 95 -4.17 15.45 -2.61
N GLU A 96 -4.08 16.66 -2.05
CA GLU A 96 -4.52 17.87 -2.75
C GLU A 96 -3.63 18.22 -3.95
N SER A 97 -2.31 18.28 -3.71
CA SER A 97 -1.31 18.63 -4.71
C SER A 97 -0.03 17.81 -4.52
N TYR A 98 0.80 17.73 -5.57
CA TYR A 98 2.09 17.05 -5.49
C TYR A 98 3.00 17.64 -4.39
N GLU A 99 2.90 18.96 -4.17
CA GLU A 99 3.65 19.67 -3.11
C GLU A 99 3.17 19.23 -1.73
N THR A 100 1.85 19.21 -1.54
CA THR A 100 1.19 18.82 -0.29
C THR A 100 1.55 17.39 0.08
N TRP A 101 1.44 16.46 -0.88
CA TRP A 101 1.78 15.05 -0.67
C TRP A 101 3.26 14.87 -0.30
N ARG A 102 4.15 15.50 -1.08
CA ARG A 102 5.59 15.43 -0.86
C ARG A 102 5.97 15.98 0.52
N THR A 103 5.39 17.12 0.91
CA THR A 103 5.65 17.76 2.19
C THR A 103 5.13 16.90 3.34
N ALA A 104 3.93 16.32 3.22
CA ALA A 104 3.38 15.40 4.22
C ALA A 104 4.31 14.20 4.48
N MET A 105 4.77 13.53 3.41
CA MET A 105 5.68 12.37 3.55
C MET A 105 7.03 12.76 4.15
N ARG A 106 7.56 13.94 3.79
CA ARG A 106 8.81 14.44 4.38
C ARG A 106 8.64 14.85 5.84
N CYS A 107 7.50 15.44 6.20
CA CYS A 107 7.21 15.77 7.58
C CYS A 107 7.06 14.53 8.46
N LEU A 108 6.54 13.43 7.91
CA LEU A 108 6.57 12.15 8.61
C LEU A 108 8.02 11.71 8.88
N MET A 109 8.92 11.83 7.91
CA MET A 109 10.36 11.55 8.10
C MET A 109 11.00 12.45 9.16
N GLU A 110 10.81 13.77 9.08
CA GLU A 110 11.38 14.75 10.01
C GLU A 110 10.92 14.54 11.45
N ASP A 111 9.62 14.28 11.64
CA ASP A 111 9.05 14.16 12.98
C ASP A 111 9.31 12.78 13.61
N THR A 112 9.46 11.71 12.80
CA THR A 112 9.41 10.33 13.33
C THR A 112 10.62 9.46 13.03
N VAL A 113 11.43 9.79 12.01
CA VAL A 113 12.59 8.98 11.62
C VAL A 113 13.88 9.71 11.97
N VAL A 114 14.04 10.95 11.51
CA VAL A 114 15.25 11.76 11.70
C VAL A 114 15.71 11.83 13.16
N PRO A 115 14.82 12.06 14.16
CA PRO A 115 15.23 12.14 15.56
C PRO A 115 15.78 10.82 16.12
N HIS A 116 15.54 9.72 15.41
CA HIS A 116 15.89 8.36 15.80
C HIS A 116 16.93 7.72 14.87
N LEU A 117 17.58 8.49 13.99
CA LEU A 117 18.72 7.99 13.23
C LEU A 117 19.96 7.85 14.14
N THR A 118 20.74 6.80 13.91
CA THR A 118 22.02 6.59 14.61
C THR A 118 23.16 6.89 13.66
N PRO A 119 24.09 7.80 13.99
CA PRO A 119 25.27 8.08 13.17
C PRO A 119 26.07 6.81 12.85
N GLY A 120 26.40 6.60 11.58
CA GLY A 120 27.19 5.46 11.12
C GLY A 120 26.42 4.14 10.98
N VAL A 121 25.14 4.09 11.36
CA VAL A 121 24.27 2.92 11.15
C VAL A 121 23.32 3.22 10.00
N PRO A 122 23.35 2.47 8.88
CA PRO A 122 22.37 2.61 7.82
C PRO A 122 20.93 2.48 8.35
N ALA A 123 19.99 3.19 7.72
CA ALA A 123 18.58 3.11 8.07
C ALA A 123 17.72 2.63 6.89
N LEU A 124 16.76 1.75 7.17
CA LEU A 124 15.74 1.29 6.23
C LEU A 124 14.37 1.72 6.74
N VAL A 125 13.68 2.55 5.97
CA VAL A 125 12.35 3.06 6.31
C VAL A 125 11.31 2.35 5.47
N VAL A 126 10.40 1.65 6.14
CA VAL A 126 9.40 0.80 5.49
C VAL A 126 8.04 1.42 5.67
N PHE A 127 7.47 1.89 4.57
CA PHE A 127 6.09 2.36 4.49
C PHE A 127 5.13 1.19 4.21
N PRO A 128 3.84 1.33 4.53
CA PRO A 128 2.85 0.31 4.26
C PRO A 128 2.68 0.01 2.77
N GLU A 129 2.06 -1.13 2.50
CA GLU A 129 1.46 -1.41 1.19
C GLU A 129 0.49 -0.28 0.84
N ASP A 130 0.39 0.03 -0.45
CA ASP A 130 -0.54 1.06 -0.94
C ASP A 130 -0.37 2.46 -0.33
N ILE A 131 0.77 2.78 0.26
CA ILE A 131 1.09 4.19 0.63
C ILE A 131 1.00 5.13 -0.58
N GLY A 132 1.21 4.61 -1.80
CA GLY A 132 1.00 5.33 -3.05
C GLY A 132 -0.45 5.47 -3.49
N LEU A 133 -1.39 4.65 -2.99
CA LEU A 133 -2.79 4.63 -3.43
C LEU A 133 -3.49 5.99 -3.32
N PRO A 134 -3.37 6.77 -2.21
CA PRO A 134 -3.97 8.10 -2.11
C PRO A 134 -3.56 9.06 -3.22
N THR A 135 -2.38 8.86 -3.83
CA THR A 135 -1.86 9.76 -4.86
C THR A 135 -2.65 9.75 -6.15
N ILE A 136 -3.49 8.73 -6.41
CA ILE A 136 -4.44 8.77 -7.53
C ILE A 136 -5.47 9.89 -7.35
N GLY A 137 -5.70 10.30 -6.10
CA GLY A 137 -6.55 11.40 -5.68
C GLY A 137 -5.98 12.79 -5.97
N LEU A 138 -4.78 12.92 -6.57
CA LEU A 138 -4.11 14.21 -6.78
C LEU A 138 -4.65 15.06 -7.92
N GLY A 139 -4.50 16.38 -7.75
CA GLY A 139 -4.67 17.35 -8.83
C GLY A 139 -6.12 17.57 -9.25
N VAL A 140 -6.29 18.23 -10.39
CA VAL A 140 -7.61 18.68 -10.86
C VAL A 140 -8.49 17.54 -11.37
N ARG A 141 -7.89 16.48 -11.93
CA ARG A 141 -8.63 15.30 -12.42
C ARG A 141 -9.42 14.62 -11.30
N SER A 142 -8.86 14.61 -10.10
CA SER A 142 -9.41 13.87 -8.96
C SER A 142 -10.10 14.76 -7.93
N ALA A 143 -10.36 16.04 -8.25
CA ALA A 143 -11.01 16.98 -7.33
C ALA A 143 -12.41 16.51 -6.89
N GLY A 144 -13.20 15.93 -7.81
CA GLY A 144 -14.52 15.35 -7.49
C GLY A 144 -14.45 14.17 -6.51
N VAL A 145 -13.40 13.35 -6.63
CA VAL A 145 -13.15 12.21 -5.73
C VAL A 145 -12.83 12.69 -4.33
N ARG A 146 -11.98 13.72 -4.20
CA ARG A 146 -11.70 14.35 -2.90
C ARG A 146 -12.94 15.00 -2.29
N ALA A 147 -13.78 15.65 -3.11
CA ALA A 147 -15.05 16.19 -2.65
C ALA A 147 -16.02 15.09 -2.17
N GLN A 148 -16.08 13.95 -2.87
CA GLN A 148 -16.87 12.79 -2.45
C GLN A 148 -16.39 12.26 -1.09
N ALA A 149 -15.08 12.15 -0.88
CA ALA A 149 -14.49 11.66 0.37
C ALA A 149 -14.86 12.52 1.60
N LYS A 150 -15.15 13.82 1.39
CA LYS A 150 -15.61 14.75 2.43
C LYS A 150 -17.14 14.80 2.57
N GLY A 151 -17.86 14.15 1.66
CA GLY A 151 -19.31 14.22 1.57
C GLY A 151 -20.04 13.07 2.29
N PRO A 152 -21.38 13.08 2.23
CA PRO A 152 -22.20 11.97 2.71
C PRO A 152 -22.05 10.70 1.85
N ALA A 153 -21.61 10.83 0.61
CA ALA A 153 -21.34 9.71 -0.29
C ALA A 153 -19.94 9.08 -0.08
N ARG A 154 -19.22 9.49 0.98
CA ARG A 154 -17.89 8.95 1.29
C ARG A 154 -17.97 7.46 1.65
N ALA A 155 -18.98 7.09 2.43
CA ALA A 155 -19.16 5.73 2.90
C ALA A 155 -20.61 5.47 3.29
N ALA A 156 -21.09 4.28 2.95
CA ALA A 156 -22.33 3.70 3.44
C ALA A 156 -22.07 2.52 4.40
N SER A 157 -21.12 1.65 4.06
CA SER A 157 -20.70 0.50 4.89
C SER A 157 -19.46 -0.15 4.30
N ASP A 158 -18.57 -0.62 5.18
CA ASP A 158 -17.41 -1.45 4.83
C ASP A 158 -17.75 -2.83 4.25
N ALA A 159 -19.00 -3.29 4.37
CA ALA A 159 -19.45 -4.53 3.73
C ALA A 159 -19.71 -4.37 2.22
N VAL A 160 -20.05 -3.16 1.76
CA VAL A 160 -20.34 -2.86 0.34
C VAL A 160 -19.65 -1.56 -0.05
N PRO A 161 -18.49 -1.61 -0.72
CA PRO A 161 -17.63 -0.43 -0.91
C PRO A 161 -18.09 0.49 -2.04
N LEU A 162 -19.32 1.02 -1.94
CA LEU A 162 -19.98 1.83 -2.96
C LEU A 162 -19.29 3.18 -3.19
N GLY A 163 -18.79 3.82 -2.13
CA GLY A 163 -18.01 5.04 -2.18
C GLY A 163 -16.71 4.83 -2.95
N MET A 164 -16.00 3.73 -2.69
CA MET A 164 -14.79 3.39 -3.47
C MET A 164 -15.12 3.10 -4.94
N ALA A 165 -16.18 2.32 -5.21
CA ALA A 165 -16.62 2.07 -6.59
C ALA A 165 -17.01 3.36 -7.33
N GLY A 166 -17.70 4.28 -6.64
CA GLY A 166 -18.04 5.61 -7.15
C GLY A 166 -16.81 6.45 -7.45
N ALA A 167 -15.81 6.43 -6.56
CA ALA A 167 -14.54 7.12 -6.76
C ALA A 167 -13.80 6.59 -7.99
N LEU A 168 -13.69 5.27 -8.15
CA LEU A 168 -13.08 4.63 -9.33
C LEU A 168 -13.81 5.00 -10.63
N ALA A 169 -15.15 5.05 -10.61
CA ALA A 169 -15.94 5.48 -11.77
C ALA A 169 -15.67 6.95 -12.15
N GLN A 170 -15.61 7.86 -11.16
CA GLN A 170 -15.26 9.26 -11.40
C GLN A 170 -13.86 9.41 -11.97
N LEU A 171 -12.88 8.65 -11.46
CA LEU A 171 -11.53 8.68 -11.98
C LEU A 171 -11.47 8.16 -13.42
N ASN A 172 -12.19 7.08 -13.75
CA ASN A 172 -12.28 6.59 -15.13
C ASN A 172 -12.81 7.66 -16.09
N VAL A 173 -13.77 8.48 -15.67
CA VAL A 173 -14.23 9.63 -16.47
C VAL A 173 -13.14 10.70 -16.59
N ALA A 174 -12.49 11.06 -15.48
CA ALA A 174 -11.47 12.10 -15.45
C ALA A 174 -10.20 11.75 -16.26
N TYR A 175 -9.91 10.45 -16.39
CA TYR A 175 -8.78 9.91 -17.15
C TYR A 175 -9.19 9.32 -18.52
N ALA A 176 -10.41 9.56 -18.98
CA ALA A 176 -10.94 8.96 -20.22
C ALA A 176 -10.05 9.13 -21.46
N PRO A 177 -9.41 10.30 -21.72
CA PRO A 177 -8.49 10.44 -22.85
C PRO A 177 -7.27 9.52 -22.77
N GLN A 178 -6.68 9.39 -21.58
CA GLN A 178 -5.51 8.55 -21.34
C GLN A 178 -5.90 7.07 -21.41
N ILE A 179 -7.07 6.71 -20.90
CA ILE A 179 -7.63 5.35 -21.00
C ILE A 179 -7.82 4.98 -22.47
N ALA A 180 -8.47 5.82 -23.27
CA ALA A 180 -8.68 5.56 -24.70
C ALA A 180 -7.36 5.40 -25.45
N ALA A 181 -6.35 6.21 -25.13
CA ALA A 181 -5.02 6.10 -25.72
C ALA A 181 -4.33 4.78 -25.37
N TYR A 182 -4.40 4.34 -24.10
CA TYR A 182 -3.81 3.07 -23.71
C TYR A 182 -4.59 1.85 -24.23
N GLN A 183 -5.92 1.95 -24.35
CA GLN A 183 -6.72 0.92 -25.03
C GLN A 183 -6.31 0.79 -26.49
N ALA A 184 -6.08 1.90 -27.20
CA ALA A 184 -5.59 1.87 -28.57
C ALA A 184 -4.16 1.30 -28.66
N LYS A 185 -3.30 1.62 -27.68
CA LYS A 185 -1.89 1.18 -27.65
C LYS A 185 -1.73 -0.31 -27.33
N PHE A 186 -2.49 -0.84 -26.37
CA PHE A 186 -2.27 -2.18 -25.82
C PHE A 186 -3.39 -3.18 -26.13
N GLY A 187 -4.51 -2.74 -26.69
CA GLY A 187 -5.69 -3.58 -26.86
C GLY A 187 -6.52 -3.66 -25.57
N GLY A 188 -7.42 -4.66 -25.50
CA GLY A 188 -8.41 -4.79 -24.43
C GLY A 188 -7.82 -4.69 -23.03
N LEU A 189 -8.18 -3.63 -22.30
CA LEU A 189 -7.81 -3.41 -20.91
C LEU A 189 -8.99 -3.77 -20.00
N ASP A 190 -8.73 -4.44 -18.89
CA ASP A 190 -9.74 -4.65 -17.85
C ASP A 190 -10.23 -3.28 -17.32
N PRO A 191 -11.53 -2.94 -17.42
CA PRO A 191 -12.08 -1.67 -16.96
C PRO A 191 -11.79 -1.33 -15.50
N ARG A 192 -11.57 -2.34 -14.65
CA ARG A 192 -11.29 -2.15 -13.22
C ARG A 192 -9.92 -1.53 -12.97
N LYS A 193 -8.91 -1.87 -13.79
CA LYS A 193 -7.53 -1.36 -13.62
C LYS A 193 -7.16 -0.17 -14.51
N GLN A 194 -8.01 0.19 -15.48
CA GLN A 194 -7.69 1.20 -16.50
C GLN A 194 -7.25 2.54 -15.91
N VAL A 195 -7.88 2.99 -14.82
CA VAL A 195 -7.51 4.24 -14.15
C VAL A 195 -6.08 4.20 -13.61
N PHE A 196 -5.64 3.08 -13.03
CA PHE A 196 -4.30 2.95 -12.48
C PHE A 196 -3.23 3.01 -13.58
N LEU A 197 -3.53 2.44 -14.75
CA LEU A 197 -2.68 2.58 -15.93
C LEU A 197 -2.68 4.04 -16.44
N ALA A 198 -3.85 4.65 -16.54
CA ALA A 198 -4.03 6.00 -17.04
C ALA A 198 -3.37 7.07 -16.14
N ALA A 199 -3.29 6.81 -14.84
CA ALA A 199 -2.68 7.66 -13.83
C ALA A 199 -1.14 7.52 -13.74
N THR A 200 -0.48 6.81 -14.66
CA THR A 200 0.99 6.59 -14.64
C THR A 200 1.78 7.88 -14.43
N ASP A 201 1.47 8.98 -15.16
CA ASP A 201 2.16 10.26 -14.97
C ASP A 201 1.99 10.84 -13.57
N THR A 202 0.77 10.76 -13.02
CA THR A 202 0.44 11.19 -11.66
C THR A 202 1.22 10.38 -10.64
N PHE A 203 1.23 9.05 -10.77
CA PHE A 203 1.95 8.16 -9.85
C PHE A 203 3.45 8.37 -9.86
N VAL A 204 4.07 8.53 -11.04
CA VAL A 204 5.52 8.75 -11.10
C VAL A 204 5.90 10.04 -10.38
N ARG A 205 5.15 11.12 -10.57
CA ARG A 205 5.44 12.43 -9.96
C ARG A 205 5.15 12.49 -8.46
N ALA A 206 4.13 11.78 -8.01
CA ALA A 206 3.67 11.84 -6.63
C ALA A 206 4.32 10.78 -5.74
N PHE A 207 4.37 9.54 -6.22
CA PHE A 207 4.88 8.40 -5.50
C PHE A 207 6.37 8.20 -5.79
N SER A 208 6.73 7.85 -7.04
CA SER A 208 8.11 7.43 -7.36
C SER A 208 9.12 8.53 -7.05
N ARG A 209 8.83 9.78 -7.45
CA ARG A 209 9.65 10.95 -7.12
C ARG A 209 9.82 11.14 -5.62
N THR A 210 8.72 11.12 -4.87
CA THR A 210 8.75 11.44 -3.43
C THR A 210 9.63 10.47 -2.68
N PHE A 211 9.44 9.16 -2.87
CA PHE A 211 10.19 8.14 -2.15
C PHE A 211 11.63 7.99 -2.66
N SER A 212 11.86 8.14 -3.97
CA SER A 212 13.22 8.21 -4.54
C SER A 212 14.02 9.37 -3.96
N GLU A 213 13.42 10.57 -3.88
CA GLU A 213 14.08 11.76 -3.32
C GLU A 213 14.20 11.69 -1.79
N ILE A 214 13.25 11.09 -1.06
CA ILE A 214 13.42 10.84 0.38
C ILE A 214 14.65 9.95 0.63
N ALA A 215 14.81 8.86 -0.13
CA ALA A 215 15.96 7.98 0.03
C ALA A 215 17.29 8.74 -0.13
N ARG A 216 17.41 9.56 -1.18
CA ARG A 216 18.61 10.35 -1.47
C ARG A 216 18.85 11.48 -0.46
N ASP A 217 17.83 12.29 -0.19
CA ASP A 217 17.98 13.52 0.60
C ASP A 217 18.21 13.23 2.09
N TYR A 218 17.68 12.12 2.60
CA TYR A 218 17.87 11.69 3.99
C TYR A 218 19.00 10.67 4.16
N GLY A 219 19.58 10.16 3.06
CA GLY A 219 20.64 9.16 3.11
C GLY A 219 20.17 7.81 3.69
N VAL A 220 18.94 7.40 3.38
CA VAL A 220 18.31 6.17 3.90
C VAL A 220 17.83 5.27 2.77
N TYR A 221 17.62 4.00 3.08
CA TYR A 221 16.86 3.09 2.22
C TYR A 221 15.37 3.28 2.47
N VAL A 222 14.55 3.23 1.42
CA VAL A 222 13.10 3.46 1.52
C VAL A 222 12.35 2.34 0.81
N VAL A 223 11.43 1.70 1.54
CA VAL A 223 10.45 0.76 0.97
C VAL A 223 9.09 1.44 0.92
N ALA A 224 8.43 1.41 -0.24
CA ALA A 224 7.07 1.93 -0.40
C ALA A 224 6.29 1.13 -1.45
N GLY A 225 4.97 1.02 -1.29
CA GLY A 225 4.07 0.28 -2.20
C GLY A 225 3.18 1.17 -3.07
N ASN A 226 2.95 0.79 -4.33
CA ASN A 226 1.94 1.40 -5.20
C ASN A 226 1.45 0.45 -6.31
N ASN A 227 0.21 0.68 -6.76
CA ASN A 227 -0.42 0.00 -7.89
C ASN A 227 -0.13 0.73 -9.20
N GLN A 228 1.05 0.51 -9.79
CA GLN A 228 1.51 1.28 -10.95
C GLN A 228 2.16 0.45 -12.06
N ALA A 229 1.96 0.86 -13.31
CA ALA A 229 2.63 0.27 -14.47
C ALA A 229 4.12 0.65 -14.51
N ARG A 230 4.90 -0.11 -15.29
CA ARG A 230 6.24 0.35 -15.72
C ARG A 230 6.10 1.50 -16.71
N TYR A 231 7.07 2.41 -16.73
CA TYR A 231 7.00 3.63 -17.54
C TYR A 231 8.32 3.97 -18.22
N ARG A 232 8.24 4.92 -19.15
CA ARG A 232 9.38 5.66 -19.70
C ARG A 232 9.12 7.15 -19.63
N VAL A 233 10.20 7.92 -19.62
CA VAL A 233 10.13 9.37 -19.78
C VAL A 233 9.86 9.70 -21.26
N SER A 234 8.99 10.67 -21.52
CA SER A 234 8.71 11.20 -22.85
C SER A 234 8.81 12.71 -22.88
N ARG A 235 9.38 13.23 -23.96
CA ARG A 235 9.38 14.66 -24.32
C ARG A 235 8.69 14.92 -25.66
N ASP A 236 8.04 13.89 -26.22
CA ASP A 236 7.24 14.06 -27.43
C ASP A 236 6.06 15.00 -27.12
N PRO A 237 5.88 16.12 -27.85
CA PRO A 237 4.84 17.09 -27.54
C PRO A 237 3.42 16.53 -27.54
N ALA A 238 3.13 15.53 -28.38
CA ALA A 238 1.81 14.88 -28.43
C ALA A 238 1.60 13.98 -27.20
N GLU A 239 2.63 13.21 -26.80
CA GLU A 239 2.56 12.43 -25.57
C GLU A 239 2.49 13.32 -24.31
N VAL A 240 3.19 14.46 -24.29
CA VAL A 240 3.11 15.44 -23.21
C VAL A 240 1.71 16.05 -23.11
N ALA A 241 1.14 16.48 -24.24
CA ALA A 241 -0.22 17.03 -24.25
C ALA A 241 -1.27 16.02 -23.76
N LEU A 242 -1.09 14.75 -24.11
CA LEU A 242 -2.03 13.67 -23.80
C LEU A 242 -1.87 13.12 -22.39
N PHE A 243 -0.67 12.71 -22.00
CA PHE A 243 -0.45 11.93 -20.77
C PHE A 243 -0.05 12.77 -19.56
N ALA A 244 0.64 13.89 -19.75
CA ALA A 244 1.04 14.70 -18.60
C ALA A 244 -0.18 15.16 -17.80
N ASP A 245 -0.04 15.18 -16.49
CA ASP A 245 -1.00 15.86 -15.62
C ASP A 245 -1.15 17.33 -16.06
N PRO A 246 -2.39 17.86 -16.15
CA PRO A 246 -2.62 19.22 -16.62
C PRO A 246 -1.81 20.28 -15.86
N ALA A 247 -1.63 20.11 -14.55
CA ALA A 247 -0.85 21.02 -13.71
C ALA A 247 0.66 20.95 -13.97
N ARG A 248 1.13 19.91 -14.68
CA ARG A 248 2.55 19.64 -14.93
C ARG A 248 2.93 19.63 -16.40
N ARG A 249 2.00 19.88 -17.33
CA ARG A 249 2.26 19.99 -18.78
C ARG A 249 3.37 20.97 -19.13
N ALA A 250 3.46 22.09 -18.41
CA ALA A 250 4.49 23.11 -18.62
C ALA A 250 5.93 22.61 -18.40
N THR A 251 6.11 21.44 -17.76
CA THR A 251 7.44 20.81 -17.60
C THR A 251 7.97 20.18 -18.89
N GLY A 252 7.16 20.09 -19.96
CA GLY A 252 7.59 19.52 -21.24
C GLY A 252 7.91 18.02 -21.19
N THR A 253 7.47 17.33 -20.14
CA THR A 253 7.77 15.92 -19.90
C THR A 253 6.51 15.19 -19.47
N ALA A 254 6.33 13.95 -19.93
CA ALA A 254 5.31 13.01 -19.46
C ALA A 254 5.92 11.65 -19.12
N TYR A 255 5.34 10.95 -18.15
CA TYR A 255 5.67 9.56 -17.86
C TYR A 255 4.61 8.64 -18.47
N VAL A 256 5.04 7.82 -19.42
CA VAL A 256 4.15 7.02 -20.27
C VAL A 256 4.35 5.56 -19.99
N ALA A 257 3.26 4.83 -19.74
CA ALA A 257 3.30 3.41 -19.47
C ALA A 257 3.89 2.63 -20.65
N THR A 258 4.76 1.67 -20.34
CA THR A 258 5.43 0.79 -21.29
C THR A 258 4.79 -0.60 -21.36
N SER A 259 3.88 -0.91 -20.44
CA SER A 259 3.16 -2.17 -20.36
C SER A 259 1.71 -1.92 -19.93
N PRO A 260 0.73 -2.73 -20.37
CA PRO A 260 -0.63 -2.68 -19.84
C PRO A 260 -0.74 -3.28 -18.43
N ARG A 261 0.32 -3.91 -17.92
CA ARG A 261 0.30 -4.56 -16.61
C ARG A 261 0.34 -3.52 -15.49
N VAL A 262 -0.61 -3.64 -14.57
CA VAL A 262 -0.66 -2.88 -13.32
C VAL A 262 -0.64 -3.91 -12.19
N THR A 263 0.48 -3.98 -11.48
CA THR A 263 0.67 -4.89 -10.36
C THR A 263 0.66 -4.10 -9.06
N ASN A 264 0.23 -4.72 -7.97
CA ASN A 264 0.62 -4.22 -6.65
C ASN A 264 2.13 -4.45 -6.49
N SER A 265 2.88 -3.36 -6.41
CA SER A 265 4.33 -3.39 -6.41
C SER A 265 4.90 -2.75 -5.16
N THR A 266 5.89 -3.41 -4.58
CA THR A 266 6.74 -2.83 -3.52
C THR A 266 8.10 -2.48 -4.09
N PHE A 267 8.55 -1.27 -3.81
CA PHE A 267 9.76 -0.68 -4.36
C PHE A 267 10.74 -0.42 -3.23
N LEU A 268 12.03 -0.69 -3.47
CA LEU A 268 13.11 -0.32 -2.58
C LEU A 268 14.07 0.64 -3.28
N TRP A 269 14.13 1.87 -2.80
CA TRP A 269 15.12 2.86 -3.22
C TRP A 269 16.28 2.92 -2.23
N GLY A 270 17.49 3.11 -2.77
CA GLY A 270 18.69 3.38 -2.01
C GLY A 270 19.05 4.87 -1.96
N PRO A 271 20.00 5.25 -1.11
CA PRO A 271 20.47 6.64 -1.00
C PRO A 271 21.30 7.11 -2.20
N HIS A 272 21.73 6.19 -3.06
CA HIS A 272 22.63 6.46 -4.18
C HIS A 272 22.06 5.93 -5.50
N GLU A 273 22.40 6.60 -6.60
CA GLU A 273 22.08 6.09 -7.94
C GLU A 273 22.86 4.81 -8.22
N VAL A 274 22.17 3.79 -8.71
CA VAL A 274 22.73 2.47 -9.08
C VAL A 274 22.53 2.13 -10.55
N ALA A 275 21.57 2.80 -11.21
CA ALA A 275 21.23 2.61 -12.61
C ALA A 275 21.01 3.97 -13.29
N PRO A 276 22.08 4.67 -13.71
CA PRO A 276 21.97 6.01 -14.30
C PRO A 276 21.05 6.09 -15.54
N ASP A 277 20.98 5.00 -16.31
CA ASP A 277 20.14 4.89 -17.51
C ASP A 277 18.68 4.51 -17.24
N ALA A 278 18.32 4.22 -15.98
CA ALA A 278 16.95 3.96 -15.61
C ALA A 278 16.07 5.22 -15.78
N PRO A 279 14.74 5.06 -15.92
CA PRO A 279 13.81 6.19 -15.92
C PRO A 279 14.03 7.12 -14.72
N GLU A 280 13.69 8.40 -14.89
CA GLU A 280 13.73 9.38 -13.80
C GLU A 280 12.95 8.86 -12.58
N PHE A 281 13.54 8.98 -11.38
CA PHE A 281 13.05 8.40 -10.12
C PHE A 281 13.15 6.87 -9.95
N GLU A 282 13.73 6.17 -10.92
CA GLU A 282 14.17 4.77 -10.77
C GLU A 282 15.70 4.60 -10.79
N ARG A 283 16.47 5.68 -10.94
CA ARG A 283 17.95 5.61 -10.96
C ARG A 283 18.60 5.08 -9.70
N ASN A 284 17.95 5.30 -8.54
CA ASN A 284 18.35 4.76 -7.25
C ASN A 284 17.43 3.62 -6.78
N LEU A 285 16.61 3.05 -7.67
CA LEU A 285 15.79 1.89 -7.36
C LEU A 285 16.68 0.64 -7.32
N LEU A 286 16.71 -0.04 -6.18
CA LEU A 286 17.48 -1.27 -5.97
C LEU A 286 16.66 -2.50 -6.34
N PHE A 287 15.36 -2.47 -6.04
CA PHE A 287 14.49 -3.62 -6.23
C PHE A 287 13.03 -3.21 -6.43
N ARG A 288 12.31 -4.01 -7.22
CA ARG A 288 10.85 -3.93 -7.37
C ARG A 288 10.28 -5.34 -7.29
N ASN A 289 9.43 -5.57 -6.30
CA ASN A 289 8.66 -6.78 -6.12
C ASN A 289 7.24 -6.59 -6.69
N GLU A 290 6.75 -7.55 -7.47
CA GLU A 290 5.35 -7.63 -7.92
C GLU A 290 4.63 -8.69 -7.07
N LYS A 291 3.58 -8.29 -6.36
CA LYS A 291 2.86 -9.14 -5.39
C LYS A 291 2.25 -10.37 -6.06
N VAL A 292 2.47 -11.53 -5.44
CA VAL A 292 1.86 -12.81 -5.81
C VAL A 292 1.85 -13.74 -4.58
N PRO A 293 0.71 -14.38 -4.25
CA PRO A 293 -0.61 -14.18 -4.84
C PRO A 293 -1.22 -12.82 -4.49
N LEU A 294 -2.23 -12.40 -5.24
CA LEU A 294 -3.07 -11.25 -4.89
C LEU A 294 -4.24 -11.67 -3.99
N THR A 295 -4.74 -10.72 -3.19
CA THR A 295 -5.98 -10.87 -2.42
C THR A 295 -7.20 -10.82 -3.34
N ALA A 296 -8.35 -11.29 -2.83
CA ALA A 296 -9.61 -11.19 -3.55
C ALA A 296 -9.98 -9.74 -3.91
N LEU A 297 -9.74 -8.78 -3.02
CA LEU A 297 -9.99 -7.36 -3.30
C LEU A 297 -9.19 -6.87 -4.51
N GLU A 298 -7.91 -7.22 -4.60
CA GLU A 298 -7.04 -6.82 -5.70
C GLU A 298 -7.45 -7.45 -7.04
N LEU A 299 -7.90 -8.70 -7.03
CA LEU A 299 -8.36 -9.41 -8.22
C LEU A 299 -9.76 -8.98 -8.67
N ASP A 300 -10.69 -8.83 -7.72
CA ASP A 300 -12.12 -8.70 -8.01
C ASP A 300 -12.56 -7.24 -8.11
N LEU A 301 -12.07 -6.37 -7.22
CA LEU A 301 -12.41 -4.95 -7.21
C LEU A 301 -11.48 -4.13 -8.11
N LEU A 302 -10.16 -4.35 -8.00
CA LEU A 302 -9.16 -3.53 -8.70
C LEU A 302 -8.74 -4.13 -10.05
N GLY A 303 -8.85 -5.45 -10.22
CA GLY A 303 -8.44 -6.15 -11.44
C GLY A 303 -6.94 -6.09 -11.71
N LEU A 304 -6.11 -6.03 -10.65
CA LEU A 304 -4.65 -5.95 -10.77
C LEU A 304 -4.07 -7.25 -11.36
N ASP A 305 -2.91 -7.12 -12.01
CA ASP A 305 -2.15 -8.26 -12.51
C ASP A 305 -1.30 -8.86 -11.39
N GLU A 306 -1.33 -10.19 -11.24
CA GLU A 306 -0.41 -10.88 -10.33
C GLU A 306 1.03 -10.79 -10.84
N GLY A 307 1.99 -10.78 -9.91
CA GLY A 307 3.41 -11.01 -10.21
C GLY A 307 3.70 -12.42 -10.75
N PRO A 308 4.95 -12.68 -11.18
CA PRO A 308 5.35 -13.98 -11.71
C PRO A 308 5.30 -15.05 -10.61
N ALA A 309 4.55 -16.13 -10.85
CA ALA A 309 4.33 -17.18 -9.86
C ALA A 309 5.24 -18.41 -10.00
N THR A 310 5.79 -18.64 -11.19
CA THR A 310 6.65 -19.81 -11.49
C THR A 310 7.85 -19.42 -12.36
N GLY A 311 8.89 -20.27 -12.35
CA GLY A 311 10.07 -20.14 -13.20
C GLY A 311 11.03 -19.01 -12.80
N PRO A 312 12.02 -18.68 -13.66
CA PRO A 312 13.10 -17.76 -13.30
C PRO A 312 12.63 -16.35 -12.89
N ALA A 313 11.56 -15.84 -13.50
CA ALA A 313 11.01 -14.53 -13.15
C ALA A 313 10.41 -14.53 -11.73
N ALA A 314 9.80 -15.64 -11.30
CA ALA A 314 9.28 -15.80 -9.95
C ALA A 314 10.41 -15.85 -8.92
N LEU A 315 11.47 -16.61 -9.21
CA LEU A 315 12.66 -16.67 -8.35
C LEU A 315 13.31 -15.29 -8.20
N ALA A 316 13.47 -14.54 -9.30
CA ALA A 316 14.02 -13.19 -9.26
C ALA A 316 13.13 -12.22 -8.46
N ASN A 317 11.80 -12.37 -8.55
CA ASN A 317 10.84 -11.55 -7.80
C ASN A 317 10.87 -11.84 -6.30
N ALA A 318 11.13 -13.10 -5.91
CA ALA A 318 11.17 -13.55 -4.51
C ALA A 318 12.55 -13.42 -3.84
N GLY A 319 13.65 -13.47 -4.61
CA GLY A 319 15.02 -13.62 -4.09
C GLY A 319 15.61 -12.43 -3.32
N GLY A 320 14.98 -11.26 -3.35
CA GLY A 320 15.40 -10.09 -2.57
C GLY A 320 16.65 -9.38 -3.10
N VAL A 321 17.21 -8.47 -2.27
CA VAL A 321 18.39 -7.66 -2.57
C VAL A 321 19.20 -7.36 -1.29
N ASP A 322 20.52 -7.24 -1.41
CA ASP A 322 21.38 -6.93 -0.27
C ASP A 322 21.28 -5.46 0.18
N VAL A 323 21.05 -5.26 1.48
CA VAL A 323 21.06 -3.96 2.16
C VAL A 323 21.81 -4.11 3.47
N ALA A 324 22.93 -3.39 3.61
CA ALA A 324 23.73 -3.37 4.85
C ALA A 324 24.09 -4.76 5.42
N GLY A 325 24.30 -5.75 4.54
CA GLY A 325 24.64 -7.12 4.93
C GLY A 325 23.45 -8.03 5.25
N PHE A 326 22.22 -7.60 4.94
CA PHE A 326 21.00 -8.38 4.99
C PHE A 326 20.46 -8.61 3.58
N THR A 327 20.06 -9.83 3.24
CA THR A 327 19.31 -10.14 2.03
C THR A 327 17.82 -9.87 2.28
N VAL A 328 17.38 -8.70 1.82
CA VAL A 328 16.04 -8.16 2.06
C VAL A 328 15.06 -8.68 1.01
N GLY A 329 14.09 -9.49 1.44
CA GLY A 329 13.00 -10.00 0.61
C GLY A 329 11.68 -9.27 0.89
N PHE A 330 10.77 -9.28 -0.08
CA PHE A 330 9.48 -8.60 0.02
C PHE A 330 8.34 -9.61 -0.09
N ALA A 331 7.55 -9.75 0.96
CA ALA A 331 6.36 -10.58 1.02
C ALA A 331 5.16 -9.71 1.42
N THR A 332 4.80 -8.77 0.54
CA THR A 332 3.79 -7.74 0.78
C THR A 332 2.42 -8.36 1.03
N SER A 333 1.93 -8.30 2.26
CA SER A 333 0.65 -8.85 2.69
C SER A 333 0.50 -10.36 2.46
N LEU A 334 -0.53 -10.79 1.72
CA LEU A 334 -0.88 -12.21 1.51
C LEU A 334 0.30 -13.16 1.24
N PRO A 335 1.30 -12.82 0.39
CA PRO A 335 2.53 -13.61 0.24
C PRO A 335 3.21 -14.04 1.56
N ALA A 336 3.22 -13.20 2.59
CA ALA A 336 3.85 -13.54 3.89
C ALA A 336 3.12 -14.64 4.67
N PHE A 337 1.89 -14.99 4.26
CA PHE A 337 1.13 -16.11 4.82
C PHE A 337 1.33 -17.41 4.02
N GLN A 338 1.90 -17.34 2.82
CA GLN A 338 2.00 -18.47 1.89
C GLN A 338 3.25 -19.31 2.17
N TYR A 339 3.14 -20.24 3.12
CA TYR A 339 4.18 -21.26 3.35
C TYR A 339 3.87 -22.57 2.61
N GLY A 340 2.60 -22.84 2.30
CA GLY A 340 2.14 -24.08 1.67
C GLY A 340 1.97 -25.25 2.65
N TYR A 341 2.16 -25.01 3.96
CA TYR A 341 2.01 -26.01 5.01
C TYR A 341 1.73 -25.37 6.38
N PRO A 342 1.15 -26.13 7.34
CA PRO A 342 0.94 -25.67 8.72
C PRO A 342 2.26 -25.37 9.45
N PHE A 343 2.21 -24.52 10.47
CA PHE A 343 3.36 -24.14 11.31
C PHE A 343 4.20 -25.36 11.72
N GLY A 344 5.51 -25.33 11.44
CA GLY A 344 6.45 -26.37 11.86
C GLY A 344 6.30 -27.72 11.13
N ARG A 345 5.44 -27.83 10.11
CA ARG A 345 5.13 -29.10 9.44
C ARG A 345 5.43 -29.09 7.94
N ARG A 346 6.65 -28.67 7.56
CA ARG A 346 7.11 -28.72 6.16
C ARG A 346 7.14 -30.18 5.67
N PRO A 347 6.45 -30.53 4.57
CA PRO A 347 6.47 -31.89 4.02
C PRO A 347 7.86 -32.30 3.53
N ASN A 348 8.15 -33.61 3.57
CA ASN A 348 9.36 -34.16 2.95
C ASN A 348 9.29 -34.02 1.42
N GLY A 349 10.38 -33.61 0.78
CA GLY A 349 10.42 -33.37 -0.68
C GLY A 349 9.56 -32.18 -1.13
N PHE A 350 9.21 -31.27 -0.22
CA PHE A 350 8.51 -30.05 -0.57
C PHE A 350 9.39 -29.16 -1.44
N GLU A 351 8.86 -28.74 -2.59
CA GLU A 351 9.52 -27.84 -3.54
C GLU A 351 9.02 -26.40 -3.32
N PRO A 352 9.70 -25.59 -2.48
CA PRO A 352 9.15 -24.32 -1.99
C PRO A 352 8.97 -23.27 -3.06
N CYS A 353 9.62 -23.40 -4.22
CA CYS A 353 9.54 -22.44 -5.31
C CYS A 353 8.78 -22.95 -6.54
N ALA A 354 8.03 -24.05 -6.40
CA ALA A 354 7.26 -24.62 -7.51
C ALA A 354 6.09 -23.71 -7.93
N ASP A 355 5.38 -23.13 -6.96
CA ASP A 355 4.34 -22.11 -7.18
C ASP A 355 4.32 -21.12 -6.01
N LEU A 356 4.70 -19.87 -6.33
CA LEU A 356 4.71 -18.78 -5.36
C LEU A 356 3.32 -18.36 -4.89
N ARG A 357 2.24 -18.75 -5.56
CA ARG A 357 0.88 -18.52 -5.02
C ARG A 357 0.63 -19.29 -3.74
N VAL A 358 1.31 -20.41 -3.55
CA VAL A 358 1.08 -21.34 -2.43
C VAL A 358 2.17 -21.25 -1.38
N SER A 359 3.40 -20.95 -1.79
CA SER A 359 4.59 -21.19 -0.98
C SER A 359 5.61 -20.06 -0.99
N TYR A 360 5.14 -18.83 -1.26
CA TYR A 360 5.96 -17.63 -1.35
C TYR A 360 7.01 -17.47 -0.24
N ALA A 361 6.59 -17.47 1.03
CA ALA A 361 7.48 -17.29 2.17
C ALA A 361 8.48 -18.45 2.30
N ALA A 362 8.05 -19.68 2.01
CA ALA A 362 8.98 -20.81 1.99
C ALA A 362 10.02 -20.71 0.85
N CYS A 363 9.64 -20.15 -0.30
CA CYS A 363 10.59 -19.90 -1.39
C CYS A 363 11.60 -18.81 -1.01
N GLN A 364 11.18 -17.72 -0.38
CA GLN A 364 12.11 -16.67 0.06
C GLN A 364 13.17 -17.20 1.01
N ASP A 365 12.76 -18.00 1.99
CA ASP A 365 13.66 -18.73 2.89
C ASP A 365 14.64 -19.62 2.10
N HIS A 366 14.13 -20.40 1.14
CA HIS A 366 14.96 -21.24 0.28
C HIS A 366 15.98 -20.45 -0.56
N LEU A 367 15.64 -19.23 -0.95
CA LEU A 367 16.51 -18.31 -1.70
C LEU A 367 17.49 -17.54 -0.81
N GLY A 368 17.46 -17.74 0.51
CA GLY A 368 18.42 -17.14 1.46
C GLY A 368 18.04 -15.76 1.97
N VAL A 369 16.78 -15.33 1.83
CA VAL A 369 16.28 -14.10 2.45
C VAL A 369 16.38 -14.21 3.97
N ASP A 370 16.95 -13.19 4.62
CA ASP A 370 17.10 -13.15 6.08
C ASP A 370 16.25 -12.06 6.75
N LEU A 371 15.92 -10.98 6.03
CA LEU A 371 14.99 -9.93 6.44
C LEU A 371 13.75 -9.92 5.53
N MET A 372 12.60 -10.34 6.06
CA MET A 372 11.33 -10.31 5.33
C MET A 372 10.58 -9.00 5.57
N ILE A 373 10.41 -8.20 4.51
CA ILE A 373 9.57 -7.01 4.52
C ILE A 373 8.15 -7.39 4.14
N GLN A 374 7.23 -7.17 5.07
CA GLN A 374 5.82 -7.45 4.93
C GLN A 374 5.06 -6.11 5.01
N ALA A 375 5.18 -5.28 3.97
CA ALA A 375 4.39 -4.06 3.90
C ALA A 375 2.91 -4.43 3.75
N ASP A 376 2.04 -3.80 4.57
CA ASP A 376 0.64 -4.21 4.68
C ASP A 376 -0.33 -3.05 4.68
N ALA A 377 -1.42 -3.18 3.92
CA ALA A 377 -2.55 -2.29 4.00
C ALA A 377 -3.64 -2.86 4.91
N ASN A 378 -3.76 -4.19 4.96
CA ASN A 378 -4.83 -4.93 5.65
C ASN A 378 -6.23 -4.32 5.46
N PRO A 379 -6.88 -4.56 4.30
CA PRO A 379 -8.25 -4.10 4.09
C PRO A 379 -9.22 -4.88 4.99
N GLY A 380 -9.66 -4.24 6.06
CA GLY A 380 -10.56 -4.80 7.06
C GLY A 380 -10.30 -4.25 8.45
N ARG A 381 -11.31 -4.37 9.32
CA ARG A 381 -11.16 -4.00 10.74
C ARG A 381 -10.18 -4.96 11.41
N TRP A 382 -9.28 -4.49 12.28
CA TRP A 382 -8.29 -5.35 12.93
C TRP A 382 -8.93 -6.30 13.94
N ALA A 383 -9.69 -5.76 14.89
CA ALA A 383 -10.30 -6.55 15.96
C ALA A 383 -11.66 -7.14 15.53
N THR A 384 -11.64 -8.13 14.64
CA THR A 384 -12.82 -8.87 14.20
C THR A 384 -12.47 -10.30 13.80
N ALA A 385 -13.48 -11.11 13.50
CA ALA A 385 -13.29 -12.38 12.84
C ALA A 385 -12.76 -12.16 11.41
N ALA A 386 -11.65 -12.81 11.08
CA ALA A 386 -11.10 -12.85 9.73
C ALA A 386 -11.96 -13.73 8.80
N GLN A 387 -11.63 -13.70 7.51
CA GLN A 387 -12.28 -14.56 6.52
C GLN A 387 -12.05 -16.06 6.78
N SER A 388 -10.95 -16.42 7.45
CA SER A 388 -10.67 -17.79 7.91
C SER A 388 -11.63 -18.28 9.01
N GLY A 389 -12.43 -17.37 9.59
CA GLY A 389 -13.32 -17.63 10.72
C GLY A 389 -12.67 -17.43 12.10
N GLY A 390 -11.34 -17.31 12.19
CA GLY A 390 -10.63 -17.01 13.43
C GLY A 390 -10.50 -15.53 13.75
N TRP A 391 -10.04 -15.19 14.95
CA TRP A 391 -9.70 -13.81 15.31
C TRP A 391 -8.56 -13.28 14.46
N GLN A 392 -8.78 -12.18 13.75
CA GLN A 392 -7.83 -11.68 12.75
C GLN A 392 -6.43 -11.40 13.33
N PRO A 393 -6.26 -10.75 14.50
CA PRO A 393 -4.95 -10.58 15.11
C PRO A 393 -4.20 -11.91 15.38
N LEU A 394 -4.91 -13.04 15.58
CA LEU A 394 -4.28 -14.36 15.65
C LEU A 394 -3.83 -14.84 14.27
N GLU A 395 -4.64 -14.62 13.23
CA GLU A 395 -4.26 -14.97 11.85
C GLU A 395 -2.97 -14.26 11.44
N TRP A 396 -2.83 -12.96 11.76
CA TRP A 396 -1.62 -12.16 11.49
C TRP A 396 -0.35 -12.64 12.20
N MET A 397 -0.47 -13.42 13.28
CA MET A 397 0.68 -14.11 13.87
C MET A 397 1.22 -15.21 12.95
N GLY A 398 0.37 -15.76 12.08
CA GLY A 398 0.70 -16.73 11.05
C GLY A 398 1.58 -16.20 9.91
N SER A 399 1.82 -14.89 9.86
CA SER A 399 2.84 -14.26 9.01
C SER A 399 3.93 -13.61 9.87
N THR A 400 3.56 -12.59 10.64
CA THR A 400 4.49 -11.67 11.33
C THR A 400 5.39 -12.36 12.36
N TRP A 401 4.81 -13.17 13.25
CA TRP A 401 5.57 -13.92 14.24
C TRP A 401 6.09 -15.23 13.65
N ARG A 402 5.29 -15.91 12.82
CA ARG A 402 5.65 -17.16 12.16
C ARG A 402 6.98 -17.04 11.42
N ALA A 403 7.23 -15.94 10.71
CA ALA A 403 8.47 -15.74 9.95
C ALA A 403 9.74 -15.99 10.80
N VAL A 404 9.73 -15.56 12.06
CA VAL A 404 10.89 -15.66 12.95
C VAL A 404 10.82 -16.82 13.96
N ALA A 405 9.69 -17.53 14.01
CA ALA A 405 9.45 -18.58 15.00
C ALA A 405 9.23 -19.97 14.40
N ASP A 406 8.77 -20.07 13.15
CA ASP A 406 8.60 -21.37 12.50
C ASP A 406 9.98 -22.03 12.34
N PRO A 407 10.18 -23.25 12.87
CA PRO A 407 11.47 -23.94 12.81
C PRO A 407 11.81 -24.43 11.41
N THR A 408 10.88 -24.37 10.47
CA THR A 408 11.09 -24.83 9.09
C THR A 408 11.68 -23.76 8.18
N VAL A 409 11.74 -22.50 8.63
CA VAL A 409 12.35 -21.37 7.90
C VAL A 409 13.41 -20.68 8.78
N GLY A 410 14.32 -19.94 8.15
CA GLY A 410 15.50 -19.32 8.73
C GLY A 410 15.48 -17.79 8.80
N PHE A 411 14.37 -17.11 8.47
CA PHE A 411 14.32 -15.63 8.54
C PHE A 411 14.76 -15.12 9.90
N ARG A 412 15.67 -14.16 9.90
CA ARG A 412 16.20 -13.54 11.12
C ARG A 412 15.27 -12.47 11.65
N TYR A 413 14.64 -11.72 10.75
CA TYR A 413 13.79 -10.60 11.09
C TYR A 413 12.60 -10.49 10.15
N ASN A 414 11.51 -9.91 10.66
CA ASN A 414 10.38 -9.48 9.86
C ASN A 414 9.95 -8.06 10.27
N VAL A 415 9.57 -7.25 9.27
CA VAL A 415 9.16 -5.85 9.45
C VAL A 415 7.81 -5.67 8.76
N THR A 416 6.81 -5.29 9.56
CA THR A 416 5.41 -5.24 9.14
C THR A 416 4.79 -3.88 9.46
N PRO A 417 4.97 -2.85 8.62
CA PRO A 417 4.20 -1.63 8.71
C PRO A 417 2.78 -1.84 8.18
N MET A 418 1.79 -1.35 8.92
CA MET A 418 0.37 -1.46 8.57
C MET A 418 -0.23 -0.08 8.30
N LEU A 419 -0.87 0.09 7.15
CA LEU A 419 -1.70 1.26 6.86
C LEU A 419 -2.87 1.31 7.84
N THR A 420 -3.22 2.50 8.31
CA THR A 420 -4.41 2.71 9.13
C THR A 420 -5.30 3.79 8.54
N GLY A 421 -6.59 3.79 8.87
CA GLY A 421 -7.54 4.80 8.43
C GLY A 421 -8.58 4.29 7.44
N ASN A 422 -9.56 5.13 7.19
CA ASN A 422 -10.67 4.88 6.30
C ASN A 422 -10.42 5.57 4.94
N LEU A 423 -10.54 4.80 3.86
CA LEU A 423 -10.54 5.30 2.49
C LEU A 423 -11.90 5.01 1.86
N PHE A 424 -12.78 6.01 1.85
CA PHE A 424 -14.20 5.79 1.55
C PHE A 424 -14.78 4.74 2.51
N ASP A 425 -15.36 3.67 1.98
CA ASP A 425 -15.86 2.53 2.76
C ASP A 425 -14.78 1.53 3.17
N LEU A 426 -13.55 1.64 2.65
CA LEU A 426 -12.49 0.70 2.99
C LEU A 426 -11.92 1.06 4.34
N VAL A 427 -11.82 0.06 5.21
CA VAL A 427 -11.06 0.13 6.47
C VAL A 427 -9.65 -0.39 6.22
N PHE A 428 -8.66 0.35 6.69
CA PHE A 428 -7.32 -0.16 6.91
C PHE A 428 -7.04 -0.05 8.42
N ASP A 429 -6.68 -1.16 9.05
CA ASP A 429 -6.48 -1.22 10.50
C ASP A 429 -5.43 -2.28 10.83
N GLY A 430 -4.71 -2.10 11.93
CA GLY A 430 -3.62 -3.00 12.27
C GLY A 430 -2.75 -2.57 13.43
N GLN A 431 -1.72 -3.38 13.66
CA GLN A 431 -0.62 -3.07 14.57
C GLN A 431 0.71 -3.33 13.86
N SER A 432 1.43 -2.26 13.55
CA SER A 432 2.76 -2.37 12.96
C SER A 432 3.73 -3.05 13.92
N ALA A 433 4.58 -3.94 13.41
CA ALA A 433 5.48 -4.73 14.24
C ALA A 433 6.84 -4.97 13.59
N ILE A 434 7.83 -5.22 14.45
CA ILE A 434 9.14 -5.74 14.04
C ILE A 434 9.44 -6.94 14.94
N THR A 435 9.70 -8.09 14.33
CA THR A 435 10.00 -9.34 15.03
C THR A 435 11.41 -9.83 14.71
N GLY A 436 12.04 -10.51 15.67
CA GLY A 436 13.41 -11.01 15.56
C GLY A 436 13.56 -12.43 16.12
N ARG A 437 14.17 -13.32 15.33
CA ARG A 437 14.39 -14.72 15.70
C ARG A 437 15.30 -14.80 16.91
N GLY A 438 14.86 -15.56 17.91
CA GLY A 438 15.60 -15.76 19.16
C GLY A 438 15.67 -14.54 20.07
N ALA A 439 14.98 -13.44 19.74
CA ALA A 439 14.94 -12.27 20.61
C ALA A 439 14.30 -12.61 21.97
N GLN A 440 14.80 -11.95 23.02
CA GLN A 440 14.37 -12.15 24.42
C GLN A 440 13.84 -10.82 24.98
N GLN A 441 12.84 -10.25 24.32
CA GLN A 441 12.20 -9.01 24.78
C GLN A 441 11.16 -9.29 25.86
N PRO A 442 10.76 -8.27 26.65
CA PRO A 442 9.54 -8.34 27.43
C PRO A 442 8.39 -8.84 26.54
N PRO A 443 7.75 -9.98 26.86
CA PRO A 443 6.81 -10.61 25.95
C PRO A 443 5.64 -9.69 25.57
N ARG A 444 5.33 -9.60 24.28
CA ARG A 444 4.23 -8.79 23.72
C ARG A 444 3.30 -9.65 22.87
N ARG A 445 2.14 -9.11 22.52
CA ARG A 445 1.16 -9.76 21.65
C ARG A 445 0.26 -8.72 20.99
N TYR A 446 -0.38 -9.09 19.89
CA TYR A 446 -1.46 -8.29 19.32
C TYR A 446 -2.71 -8.31 20.21
N VAL A 447 -3.58 -7.32 20.06
CA VAL A 447 -4.80 -7.23 20.87
C VAL A 447 -5.72 -8.44 20.68
N GLY A 448 -6.32 -8.91 21.76
CA GLY A 448 -7.26 -10.04 21.77
C GLY A 448 -6.62 -11.41 21.51
N THR A 449 -5.28 -11.51 21.51
CA THR A 449 -4.55 -12.78 21.26
C THR A 449 -4.09 -13.48 22.54
N ALA A 450 -4.64 -13.10 23.70
CA ALA A 450 -4.25 -13.65 25.00
C ALA A 450 -4.39 -15.17 25.08
N ALA A 451 -5.47 -15.69 24.52
CA ALA A 451 -5.81 -17.10 24.39
C ALA A 451 -6.59 -17.29 23.09
N VAL A 452 -6.73 -18.55 22.68
CA VAL A 452 -7.73 -18.94 21.67
C VAL A 452 -9.11 -19.03 22.32
N GLU A 453 -10.15 -18.73 21.55
CA GLU A 453 -11.56 -18.91 21.92
C GLU A 453 -12.21 -19.98 21.02
N GLY A 454 -13.40 -20.47 21.37
CA GLY A 454 -14.01 -21.63 20.70
C GLY A 454 -14.33 -21.46 19.20
N ALA A 455 -14.37 -20.23 18.70
CA ALA A 455 -14.53 -19.95 17.27
C ALA A 455 -13.20 -19.97 16.50
N ASP A 456 -12.06 -19.94 17.18
CA ASP A 456 -10.76 -19.94 16.52
C ASP A 456 -10.41 -21.33 15.96
N PRO A 457 -9.80 -21.39 14.76
CA PRO A 457 -9.20 -22.62 14.25
C PRO A 457 -8.21 -23.22 15.25
N ALA A 458 -8.25 -24.54 15.42
CA ALA A 458 -7.42 -25.23 16.42
C ALA A 458 -5.91 -25.03 16.17
N GLU A 459 -5.51 -24.87 14.91
CA GLU A 459 -4.14 -24.56 14.49
C GLU A 459 -3.64 -23.21 15.00
N TYR A 460 -4.52 -22.28 15.40
CA TYR A 460 -4.12 -20.97 15.92
C TYR A 460 -3.67 -21.02 17.38
N ALA A 461 -3.77 -22.16 18.05
CA ALA A 461 -3.32 -22.34 19.43
C ALA A 461 -1.84 -21.94 19.63
N VAL A 462 -0.98 -22.15 18.62
CA VAL A 462 0.44 -21.76 18.67
C VAL A 462 0.65 -20.24 18.65
N TYR A 463 -0.29 -19.51 18.05
CA TYR A 463 -0.22 -18.06 17.88
C TYR A 463 -0.65 -17.28 19.12
N ALA A 464 -1.51 -17.88 19.95
CA ALA A 464 -1.99 -17.23 21.17
C ALA A 464 -0.91 -17.08 22.25
N GLY A 465 -1.11 -16.10 23.12
CA GLY A 465 -0.23 -15.79 24.24
C GLY A 465 0.95 -14.90 23.87
N PRO A 466 1.63 -14.34 24.88
CA PRO A 466 2.70 -13.38 24.69
C PRO A 466 3.96 -14.02 24.09
N LYS A 467 4.68 -13.26 23.26
CA LYS A 467 5.85 -13.68 22.49
C LYS A 467 7.05 -12.76 22.75
N PRO A 468 8.23 -13.30 23.11
CA PRO A 468 9.45 -12.50 23.31
C PRO A 468 10.09 -12.01 22.00
N GLU A 469 9.68 -12.55 20.85
CA GLU A 469 10.27 -12.23 19.55
C GLU A 469 9.89 -10.84 19.01
N PHE A 470 8.92 -10.14 19.61
CA PHE A 470 8.58 -8.77 19.23
C PHE A 470 9.65 -7.78 19.72
N LEU A 471 10.49 -7.31 18.80
CA LEU A 471 11.42 -6.21 19.04
C LEU A 471 10.67 -4.90 19.25
N ALA A 472 9.67 -4.64 18.42
CA ALA A 472 8.80 -3.49 18.55
C ALA A 472 7.38 -3.83 18.09
N LEU A 473 6.39 -3.16 18.68
CA LEU A 473 4.97 -3.33 18.38
C LEU A 473 4.25 -2.02 18.63
N SER A 474 3.48 -1.56 17.64
CA SER A 474 2.66 -0.37 17.78
C SER A 474 1.45 -0.62 18.69
N PRO A 475 0.94 0.41 19.39
CA PRO A 475 -0.35 0.32 20.03
C PRO A 475 -1.46 0.11 18.98
N TRP A 476 -2.57 -0.48 19.40
CA TRP A 476 -3.82 -0.43 18.65
C TRP A 476 -4.69 0.75 19.13
N ALA A 477 -5.79 1.03 18.43
CA ALA A 477 -6.71 2.13 18.71
C ALA A 477 -7.43 2.03 20.08
N GLY A 478 -7.32 0.91 20.78
CA GLY A 478 -7.81 0.70 22.14
C GLY A 478 -6.87 -0.20 22.95
N PRO A 479 -7.01 -0.22 24.29
CA PRO A 479 -6.25 -1.14 25.13
C PRO A 479 -6.59 -2.60 24.80
N ASP A 480 -5.64 -3.50 25.00
CA ASP A 480 -5.90 -4.94 24.94
C ASP A 480 -6.97 -5.35 25.97
N GLY A 481 -7.78 -6.35 25.64
CA GLY A 481 -8.96 -6.70 26.43
C GLY A 481 -9.74 -7.87 25.84
N ASP A 482 -10.99 -8.02 26.26
CA ASP A 482 -11.89 -9.03 25.71
C ASP A 482 -12.26 -8.70 24.25
N ARG A 483 -12.44 -9.73 23.43
CA ARG A 483 -12.67 -9.56 21.99
C ARG A 483 -13.98 -8.84 21.66
N ALA A 484 -14.98 -8.89 22.54
CA ALA A 484 -16.24 -8.18 22.32
C ALA A 484 -16.06 -6.65 22.46
N GLY A 485 -15.34 -6.20 23.50
CA GLY A 485 -14.99 -4.79 23.67
C GLY A 485 -14.08 -4.27 22.56
N LEU A 486 -13.12 -5.09 22.11
CA LEU A 486 -12.28 -4.76 20.97
C LEU A 486 -13.12 -4.65 19.67
N ALA A 487 -14.01 -5.60 19.41
CA ALA A 487 -14.89 -5.56 18.22
C ALA A 487 -15.84 -4.35 18.23
N ALA A 488 -16.33 -3.94 19.40
CA ALA A 488 -17.11 -2.71 19.55
C ALA A 488 -16.28 -1.47 19.19
N THR A 489 -15.03 -1.38 19.69
CA THR A 489 -14.10 -0.30 19.32
C THR A 489 -13.82 -0.29 17.81
N ALA A 490 -13.61 -1.45 17.19
CA ALA A 490 -13.42 -1.55 15.74
C ALA A 490 -14.65 -1.07 14.95
N ALA A 491 -15.86 -1.33 15.45
CA ALA A 491 -17.09 -0.84 14.82
C ALA A 491 -17.26 0.68 14.93
N GLU A 492 -16.78 1.30 16.02
CA GLU A 492 -16.77 2.76 16.17
C GLU A 492 -15.81 3.44 15.19
N LEU A 493 -14.67 2.80 14.90
CA LEU A 493 -13.64 3.35 14.00
C LEU A 493 -14.01 3.24 12.51
N ALA A 494 -14.88 2.27 12.17
CA ALA A 494 -15.29 1.95 10.81
C ALA A 494 -15.97 3.13 10.09
N PRO A 495 -15.87 3.21 8.75
CA PRO A 495 -16.45 4.30 7.99
C PRO A 495 -17.98 4.26 8.02
N GLY A 496 -18.60 5.42 8.21
CA GLY A 496 -20.06 5.54 8.31
C GLY A 496 -20.63 5.09 9.65
N SER A 497 -19.79 4.85 10.67
CA SER A 497 -20.25 4.52 12.02
C SER A 497 -21.01 5.68 12.69
N GLY A 498 -20.72 6.92 12.28
CA GLY A 498 -21.26 8.13 12.91
C GLY A 498 -20.73 8.36 14.33
N SER A 499 -19.79 7.54 14.80
CA SER A 499 -19.13 7.71 16.09
C SER A 499 -18.19 8.91 16.07
N PRO A 500 -18.01 9.63 17.20
CA PRO A 500 -16.92 10.59 17.35
C PRO A 500 -15.52 9.98 17.15
N ARG A 501 -15.41 8.64 17.23
CA ARG A 501 -14.18 7.88 16.96
C ARG A 501 -14.08 7.39 15.52
N GLU A 502 -15.04 7.69 14.63
CA GLU A 502 -14.92 7.33 13.22
C GLU A 502 -13.58 7.82 12.66
N ASN A 503 -12.81 6.90 12.05
CA ASN A 503 -11.48 7.17 11.51
C ASN A 503 -10.41 7.60 12.54
N ALA A 504 -10.63 7.43 13.84
CA ALA A 504 -9.67 7.82 14.88
C ALA A 504 -8.57 6.77 15.11
N TYR A 505 -7.97 6.25 14.04
CA TYR A 505 -6.89 5.25 14.13
C TYR A 505 -5.55 5.91 14.52
N PRO A 506 -4.67 5.18 15.22
CA PRO A 506 -3.35 5.70 15.54
C PRO A 506 -2.46 5.79 14.28
N GLU A 507 -1.69 6.86 14.18
CA GLU A 507 -0.50 6.92 13.33
C GLU A 507 0.70 6.57 14.20
N SER A 508 1.42 5.51 13.85
CA SER A 508 2.50 4.99 14.68
C SER A 508 3.77 4.74 13.89
N VAL A 509 4.92 4.94 14.52
CA VAL A 509 6.21 4.54 13.96
C VAL A 509 6.94 3.74 15.02
N VAL A 510 7.41 2.57 14.63
CA VAL A 510 8.27 1.74 15.48
C VAL A 510 9.60 1.48 14.80
N TYR A 511 10.68 1.34 15.59
CA TYR A 511 12.00 1.02 15.04
C TYR A 511 12.69 -0.13 15.78
N ALA A 512 13.65 -0.77 15.13
CA ALA A 512 14.53 -1.74 15.76
C ALA A 512 15.94 -1.69 15.15
N ASP A 513 16.96 -1.88 16.00
CA ASP A 513 18.32 -2.19 15.56
C ASP A 513 18.47 -3.68 15.25
N LEU A 514 18.98 -4.00 14.06
CA LEU A 514 19.27 -5.36 13.61
C LEU A 514 20.79 -5.62 13.65
N THR A 515 21.21 -6.82 14.06
CA THR A 515 22.61 -7.15 14.39
C THR A 515 23.20 -8.27 13.54
#